data_AF-A0A349ECU7-F1
#
_entry.id   AF-A0A349ECU7-F1
#
_cell.length_a   1.000
_cell.length_b   1.000
_cell.length_c   1.000
_cell.angle_alpha   90.00
_cell.angle_beta   90.00
_cell.angle_gamma   90.00
#
_symmetry.space_group_name_H-M   'P 1'
#
loop_
_entity.id
_entity.type
_entity.pdbx_description
1 polymer ?
#
loop_
_entity_poly.entity_id
_entity_poly.type
_entity_poly.pdbx_seq_one_letter_code
_entity_poly.pdbx_strand_id
1 'polypeptide(L)'
;QSGEGIAQQPKIVDSAFSEDVFKRGLNSEPLELEPGHVVMLRVKEHKEATPRTLEESREEIVGILREQQAREALAKDLETLKARAAKGEHLQVLAGEFGGEFKNAGLVGRDAKSLDNAVLTAAFRLQQPEEGKVALGSTALANGDQVVLVVARVVPGQKDALSEDERKALVQQLTQQIGSGQFAGLLDSVRVKTKVVMYSDRL
;
A
#
# COMPACT_ATOMS: atom_id res chain seq x y z
N GLN A 1 4.05 -24.39 -5.17
CA GLN A 1 2.64 -24.80 -5.13
C GLN A 1 2.58 -26.09 -4.37
N SER A 2 1.80 -26.17 -3.30
CA SER A 2 1.57 -27.44 -2.58
C SER A 2 0.50 -28.23 -3.34
N GLY A 3 0.73 -29.53 -3.56
CA GLY A 3 -0.24 -30.39 -4.24
C GLY A 3 -1.46 -30.69 -3.37
N GLU A 4 -2.39 -31.52 -3.84
CA GLU A 4 -3.55 -31.95 -3.07
C GLU A 4 -3.29 -33.27 -2.30
N GLY A 5 -3.98 -33.47 -1.16
CA GLY A 5 -3.87 -34.71 -0.37
C GLY A 5 -2.49 -34.89 0.28
N ILE A 6 -1.87 -36.06 0.11
CA ILE A 6 -0.55 -36.37 0.69
C ILE A 6 0.56 -35.42 0.18
N ALA A 7 0.36 -34.79 -0.98
CA ALA A 7 1.29 -33.81 -1.55
C ALA A 7 1.25 -32.44 -0.85
N GLN A 8 0.38 -32.26 0.16
CA GLN A 8 0.42 -31.13 1.07
C GLN A 8 1.43 -31.33 2.21
N GLN A 9 1.83 -32.58 2.49
CA GLN A 9 2.78 -32.86 3.57
C GLN A 9 4.20 -32.44 3.17
N PRO A 10 4.88 -31.58 3.96
CA PRO A 10 6.23 -31.11 3.64
C PRO A 10 7.22 -32.26 3.41
N LYS A 11 7.14 -33.32 4.23
CA LYS A 11 7.97 -34.53 4.10
C LYS A 11 7.86 -35.19 2.71
N ILE A 12 6.66 -35.18 2.12
CA ILE A 12 6.42 -35.74 0.78
C ILE A 12 7.03 -34.84 -0.29
N VAL A 13 6.87 -33.51 -0.17
CA VAL A 13 7.44 -32.54 -1.12
C VAL A 13 8.97 -32.60 -1.09
N ASP A 14 9.57 -32.55 0.10
CA ASP A 14 11.02 -32.58 0.28
C ASP A 14 11.63 -33.86 -0.31
N SER A 15 10.98 -35.00 -0.08
CA SER A 15 11.44 -36.27 -0.62
C SER A 15 11.23 -36.38 -2.13
N ALA A 16 10.11 -35.87 -2.67
CA ALA A 16 9.85 -35.87 -4.11
C ALA A 16 10.87 -35.04 -4.92
N PHE A 17 11.41 -33.96 -4.34
CA PHE A 17 12.44 -33.11 -4.96
C PHE A 17 13.87 -33.44 -4.48
N SER A 18 14.06 -34.49 -3.69
CA SER A 18 15.38 -34.98 -3.29
C SER A 18 16.19 -35.47 -4.48
N GLU A 19 17.51 -35.46 -4.38
CA GLU A 19 18.39 -35.89 -5.48
C GLU A 19 18.14 -37.35 -5.90
N ASP A 20 17.91 -38.23 -4.93
CA ASP A 20 17.70 -39.65 -5.15
C ASP A 20 16.41 -39.93 -5.93
N VAL A 21 15.34 -39.22 -5.58
CA VAL A 21 14.04 -39.40 -6.20
C VAL A 21 13.98 -38.63 -7.53
N PHE A 22 14.32 -37.34 -7.51
CA PHE A 22 14.16 -36.43 -8.65
C PHE A 22 15.22 -36.63 -9.75
N LYS A 23 16.51 -36.70 -9.39
CA LYS A 23 17.60 -36.80 -10.38
C LYS A 23 17.96 -38.24 -10.71
N ARG A 24 17.99 -39.12 -9.70
CA ARG A 24 18.43 -40.51 -9.86
C ARG A 24 17.28 -41.49 -10.14
N GLY A 25 16.02 -41.05 -10.01
CA GLY A 25 14.84 -41.87 -10.29
C GLY A 25 14.67 -43.07 -9.34
N LEU A 26 15.32 -43.03 -8.18
CA LEU A 26 15.23 -44.05 -7.14
C LEU A 26 13.91 -43.92 -6.37
N ASN A 27 13.55 -44.99 -5.67
CA ASN A 27 12.46 -44.91 -4.69
C ASN A 27 12.91 -44.05 -3.51
N SER A 28 12.00 -43.27 -2.94
CA SER A 28 12.25 -42.57 -1.69
C SER A 28 12.50 -43.54 -0.55
N GLU A 29 13.13 -43.06 0.50
CA GLU A 29 13.07 -43.72 1.80
C GLU A 29 11.60 -43.84 2.27
N PRO A 30 11.27 -44.81 3.14
CA PRO A 30 9.94 -44.91 3.72
C PRO A 30 9.59 -43.66 4.52
N LEU A 31 8.56 -42.93 4.08
CA LEU A 31 8.10 -41.70 4.72
C LEU A 31 6.91 -42.01 5.61
N GLU A 32 7.08 -41.83 6.91
CA GLU A 32 6.01 -41.93 7.89
C GLU A 32 5.24 -40.61 7.98
N LEU A 33 3.98 -40.65 7.55
CA LEU A 33 3.06 -39.50 7.56
C LEU A 33 2.29 -39.43 8.88
N GLU A 34 1.83 -40.59 9.35
CA GLU A 34 1.14 -40.81 10.63
C GLU A 34 1.55 -42.17 11.21
N PRO A 35 1.41 -42.40 12.52
CA PRO A 35 1.72 -43.70 13.12
C PRO A 35 1.03 -44.85 12.39
N GLY A 36 1.83 -45.76 11.82
CA GLY A 36 1.34 -46.91 11.04
C GLY A 36 1.06 -46.64 9.55
N HIS A 37 1.26 -45.41 9.06
CA HIS A 37 1.08 -45.04 7.66
C HIS A 37 2.41 -44.65 7.02
N VAL A 38 2.91 -45.54 6.16
CA VAL A 38 4.18 -45.38 5.46
C VAL A 38 3.93 -45.25 3.95
N VAL A 39 4.54 -44.24 3.35
CA VAL A 39 4.46 -43.97 1.90
C VAL A 39 5.85 -44.00 1.30
N MET A 40 5.98 -44.58 0.10
CA MET A 40 7.18 -44.50 -0.72
C MET A 40 6.84 -43.85 -2.05
N LEU A 41 7.69 -42.93 -2.48
CA LEU A 41 7.53 -42.13 -3.68
C LEU A 41 8.51 -42.63 -4.75
N ARG A 42 8.11 -42.55 -6.01
CA ARG A 42 9.00 -42.75 -7.16
C ARG A 42 8.59 -41.79 -8.26
N VAL A 43 9.56 -41.15 -8.90
CA VAL A 43 9.29 -40.31 -10.06
C VAL A 43 8.86 -41.19 -11.23
N LYS A 44 7.64 -40.92 -11.71
CA LYS A 44 7.10 -41.56 -12.92
C LYS A 44 7.43 -40.74 -14.17
N GLU A 45 7.25 -39.43 -14.08
CA GLU A 45 7.46 -38.47 -15.16
C GLU A 45 7.77 -37.10 -14.51
N HIS A 46 8.73 -36.37 -15.07
CA HIS A 46 9.00 -34.98 -14.69
C HIS A 46 8.55 -34.06 -15.83
N LYS A 47 7.59 -33.19 -15.53
CA LYS A 47 7.18 -32.12 -16.44
C LYS A 47 7.91 -30.85 -16.02
N GLU A 48 8.75 -30.33 -16.91
CA GLU A 48 9.46 -29.08 -16.65
C GLU A 48 8.47 -27.94 -16.43
N ALA A 49 8.86 -27.00 -15.56
CA ALA A 49 8.07 -25.79 -15.34
C ALA A 49 8.03 -24.96 -16.62
N THR A 50 6.94 -25.05 -17.36
CA THR A 50 6.69 -24.17 -18.50
C THR A 50 6.00 -22.90 -18.01
N PRO A 51 6.36 -21.72 -18.53
CA PRO A 51 5.55 -20.53 -18.30
C PRO A 51 4.13 -20.82 -18.77
N ARG A 52 3.14 -20.43 -17.95
CA ARG A 52 1.74 -20.51 -18.34
C ARG A 52 1.56 -19.85 -19.70
N THR A 53 0.78 -20.47 -20.56
CA THR A 53 0.47 -19.90 -21.87
C THR A 53 -0.33 -18.59 -21.70
N LEU A 54 -0.34 -17.76 -22.75
CA LEU A 54 -1.15 -16.56 -22.77
C LEU A 54 -2.63 -16.89 -22.56
N GLU A 55 -3.12 -17.99 -23.10
CA GLU A 55 -4.51 -18.45 -22.91
C GLU A 55 -4.82 -18.78 -21.44
N GLU A 56 -3.92 -19.47 -20.75
CA GLU A 56 -4.08 -19.83 -19.33
C GLU A 56 -4.00 -18.63 -18.39
N SER A 57 -3.24 -17.59 -18.77
CA SER A 57 -3.08 -16.37 -17.96
C SER A 57 -3.90 -15.20 -18.49
N ARG A 58 -4.76 -15.43 -19.51
CA ARG A 58 -5.43 -14.36 -20.25
C ARG A 58 -6.33 -13.53 -19.35
N GLU A 59 -7.14 -14.20 -18.53
CA GLU A 59 -8.08 -13.52 -17.64
C GLU A 59 -7.36 -12.71 -16.56
N GLU A 60 -6.28 -13.27 -16.00
CA GLU A 60 -5.42 -12.59 -15.03
C GLU A 60 -4.77 -11.34 -15.63
N ILE A 61 -4.16 -11.48 -16.81
CA ILE A 61 -3.51 -10.36 -17.53
C ILE A 61 -4.54 -9.29 -17.91
N VAL A 62 -5.72 -9.70 -18.40
CA VAL A 62 -6.80 -8.76 -18.73
C VAL A 62 -7.29 -8.03 -17.47
N GLY A 63 -7.39 -8.70 -16.33
CA GLY A 63 -7.71 -8.08 -15.05
C GLY A 63 -6.70 -7.00 -14.66
N ILE A 64 -5.41 -7.36 -14.68
CA ILE A 64 -4.30 -6.44 -14.37
C ILE A 64 -4.29 -5.24 -15.32
N LEU A 65 -4.40 -5.49 -16.64
CA LEU A 65 -4.37 -4.42 -17.64
C LEU A 65 -5.58 -3.49 -17.52
N ARG A 66 -6.77 -4.02 -17.23
CA ARG A 66 -7.96 -3.19 -16.99
C ARG A 66 -7.78 -2.31 -15.77
N GLU A 67 -7.26 -2.86 -14.68
CA GLU A 67 -6.98 -2.09 -13.47
C GLU A 67 -5.93 -1.01 -13.72
N GLN A 68 -4.85 -1.34 -14.44
CA GLN A 68 -3.83 -0.37 -14.81
C GLN A 68 -4.40 0.75 -15.70
N GLN A 69 -5.16 0.40 -16.74
CA GLN A 69 -5.79 1.40 -17.62
C GLN A 69 -6.78 2.28 -16.86
N ALA A 70 -7.55 1.71 -15.93
CA ALA A 70 -8.47 2.47 -15.09
C ALA A 70 -7.69 3.47 -14.21
N ARG A 71 -6.60 3.04 -13.56
CA ARG A 71 -5.75 3.93 -12.75
C ARG A 71 -5.11 5.04 -13.58
N GLU A 72 -4.61 4.72 -14.77
CA GLU A 72 -4.03 5.72 -15.68
C GLU A 72 -5.06 6.72 -16.20
N ALA A 73 -6.28 6.27 -16.51
CA ALA A 73 -7.39 7.14 -16.89
C ALA A 73 -7.76 8.09 -15.74
N LEU A 74 -7.95 7.56 -14.53
CA LEU A 74 -8.24 8.35 -13.34
C LEU A 74 -7.15 9.39 -13.04
N ALA A 75 -5.88 9.04 -13.24
CA ALA A 75 -4.78 9.98 -13.06
C ALA A 75 -4.84 11.14 -14.07
N LYS A 76 -5.17 10.85 -15.34
CA LYS A 76 -5.34 11.90 -16.38
C LYS A 76 -6.54 12.79 -16.10
N ASP A 77 -7.66 12.20 -15.65
CA ASP A 77 -8.86 12.94 -15.28
C ASP A 77 -8.58 13.84 -14.08
N LEU A 78 -7.85 13.34 -13.08
CA LEU A 78 -7.43 14.13 -11.92
C LEU A 78 -6.56 15.32 -12.34
N GLU A 79 -5.54 15.13 -13.19
CA GLU A 79 -4.70 16.23 -13.67
C GLU A 79 -5.51 17.28 -14.45
N THR A 80 -6.46 16.82 -15.27
CA THR A 80 -7.39 17.71 -15.98
C THR A 80 -8.26 18.50 -15.01
N LEU A 81 -8.79 17.83 -13.99
CA LEU A 81 -9.66 18.43 -12.98
C LEU A 81 -8.90 19.45 -12.14
N LYS A 82 -7.66 19.15 -11.73
CA LYS A 82 -6.77 20.11 -11.05
C LYS A 82 -6.51 21.34 -11.92
N ALA A 83 -6.20 21.15 -13.21
CA ALA A 83 -5.90 22.25 -14.11
C ALA A 83 -7.11 23.18 -14.30
N ARG A 84 -8.33 22.62 -14.39
CA ARG A 84 -9.57 23.39 -14.48
C ARG A 84 -9.94 24.08 -13.17
N ALA A 85 -9.82 23.38 -12.06
CA ALA A 85 -10.06 23.95 -10.73
C ALA A 85 -9.05 25.09 -10.42
N ALA A 86 -7.79 24.98 -10.87
CA ALA A 86 -6.80 26.05 -10.77
C ALA A 86 -7.16 27.29 -11.62
N LYS A 87 -7.94 27.13 -12.69
CA LYS A 87 -8.48 28.24 -13.50
C LYS A 87 -9.69 28.92 -12.86
N GLY A 88 -10.16 28.42 -11.71
CA GLY A 88 -11.30 28.98 -10.98
C GLY A 88 -12.65 28.36 -11.34
N GLU A 89 -12.67 27.23 -12.06
CA GLU A 89 -13.92 26.49 -12.29
C GLU A 89 -14.47 25.91 -10.97
N HIS A 90 -15.79 25.99 -10.80
CA HIS A 90 -16.44 25.56 -9.57
C HIS A 90 -16.41 24.03 -9.45
N LEU A 91 -15.88 23.50 -8.32
CA LEU A 91 -15.73 22.06 -8.10
C LEU A 91 -17.04 21.27 -8.25
N GLN A 92 -18.19 21.89 -7.95
CA GLN A 92 -19.48 21.23 -8.13
C GLN A 92 -19.80 20.93 -9.59
N VAL A 93 -19.40 21.81 -10.52
CA VAL A 93 -19.58 21.59 -11.96
C VAL A 93 -18.64 20.49 -12.44
N LEU A 94 -17.37 20.56 -12.01
CA LEU A 94 -16.38 19.53 -12.31
C LEU A 94 -16.79 18.15 -11.75
N ALA A 95 -17.34 18.10 -10.53
CA ALA A 95 -17.87 16.85 -9.97
C ALA A 95 -18.98 16.27 -10.85
N GLY A 96 -19.92 17.09 -11.32
CA GLY A 96 -20.99 16.66 -12.22
C GLY A 96 -20.48 16.14 -13.57
N GLU A 97 -19.47 16.78 -14.15
CA GLU A 97 -18.87 16.37 -15.45
C GLU A 97 -18.12 15.04 -15.36
N PHE A 98 -17.39 14.82 -14.27
CA PHE A 98 -16.55 13.64 -14.07
C PHE A 98 -17.28 12.51 -13.30
N GLY A 99 -18.58 12.65 -13.04
CA GLY A 99 -19.39 11.66 -12.30
C GLY A 99 -19.01 11.52 -10.82
N GLY A 100 -18.35 12.54 -10.26
CA GLY A 100 -17.94 12.59 -8.87
C GLY A 100 -18.99 13.21 -7.94
N GLU A 101 -18.79 13.03 -6.63
CA GLU A 101 -19.63 13.61 -5.60
C GLU A 101 -18.98 14.88 -5.03
N PHE A 102 -19.72 16.00 -5.02
CA PHE A 102 -19.27 17.23 -4.35
C PHE A 102 -19.73 17.24 -2.90
N LYS A 103 -18.78 17.26 -1.95
CA LYS A 103 -19.05 17.43 -0.51
C LYS A 103 -18.41 18.71 0.02
N ASN A 104 -19.21 19.56 0.63
CA ASN A 104 -18.70 20.69 1.41
C ASN A 104 -18.60 20.28 2.89
N ALA A 105 -17.38 20.03 3.35
CA ALA A 105 -17.13 19.63 4.73
C ALA A 105 -17.15 20.80 5.73
N GLY A 106 -17.13 22.05 5.26
CA GLY A 106 -17.05 23.23 6.12
C GLY A 106 -15.75 23.28 6.93
N LEU A 107 -15.85 23.71 8.19
CA LEU A 107 -14.73 23.72 9.14
C LEU A 107 -14.57 22.34 9.78
N VAL A 108 -13.47 21.67 9.47
CA VAL A 108 -13.12 20.35 10.04
C VAL A 108 -11.81 20.43 10.82
N GLY A 109 -11.75 19.71 11.94
CA GLY A 109 -10.52 19.50 12.70
C GLY A 109 -9.64 18.40 12.07
N ARG A 110 -8.38 18.32 12.51
CA ARG A 110 -7.43 17.26 12.08
C ARG A 110 -7.90 15.85 12.45
N ASP A 111 -8.70 15.75 13.51
CA ASP A 111 -9.18 14.48 14.08
C ASP A 111 -10.66 14.22 13.75
N ALA A 112 -11.23 14.94 12.78
CA ALA A 112 -12.62 14.79 12.40
C ALA A 112 -12.89 13.38 11.83
N LYS A 113 -13.89 12.67 12.36
CA LYS A 113 -14.29 11.35 11.84
C LYS A 113 -15.23 11.43 10.63
N SER A 114 -15.61 12.64 10.23
CA SER A 114 -16.54 12.88 9.12
C SER A 114 -15.91 12.72 7.74
N LEU A 115 -14.58 12.68 7.66
CA LEU A 115 -13.81 12.55 6.43
C LEU A 115 -12.77 11.44 6.55
N ASP A 116 -12.36 10.89 5.40
CA ASP A 116 -11.26 9.94 5.34
C ASP A 116 -9.94 10.60 5.81
N ASN A 117 -9.12 9.82 6.53
CA ASN A 117 -7.84 10.30 7.04
C ASN A 117 -6.88 10.72 5.91
N ALA A 118 -6.91 10.05 4.76
CA ALA A 118 -6.11 10.43 3.60
C ALA A 118 -6.47 11.84 3.09
N VAL A 119 -7.77 12.20 3.12
CA VAL A 119 -8.27 13.53 2.73
C VAL A 119 -7.85 14.57 3.76
N LEU A 120 -8.02 14.28 5.05
CA LEU A 120 -7.59 15.19 6.12
C LEU A 120 -6.09 15.45 6.06
N THR A 121 -5.28 14.38 5.97
CA THR A 121 -3.83 14.48 5.88
C THR A 121 -3.41 15.30 4.67
N ALA A 122 -4.02 15.11 3.50
CA ALA A 122 -3.74 15.90 2.31
C ALA A 122 -4.14 17.37 2.48
N ALA A 123 -5.33 17.66 3.02
CA ALA A 123 -5.81 19.02 3.26
C ALA A 123 -4.89 19.81 4.21
N PHE A 124 -4.44 19.19 5.31
CA PHE A 124 -3.56 19.83 6.30
C PHE A 124 -2.08 19.88 5.90
N ARG A 125 -1.69 19.17 4.83
CA ARG A 125 -0.35 19.28 4.21
C ARG A 125 -0.24 20.45 3.23
N LEU A 126 -1.36 20.94 2.72
CA LEU A 126 -1.35 22.08 1.81
C LEU A 126 -0.87 23.34 2.53
N GLN A 127 -0.23 24.22 1.76
CA GLN A 127 0.15 25.53 2.26
C GLN A 127 -1.11 26.33 2.61
N GLN A 128 -1.05 27.06 3.72
CA GLN A 128 -2.13 27.94 4.12
C GLN A 128 -2.43 28.94 2.99
N PRO A 129 -3.67 28.98 2.47
CA PRO A 129 -4.05 29.94 1.45
C PRO A 129 -4.04 31.37 2.01
N GLU A 130 -3.59 32.32 1.21
CA GLU A 130 -3.76 33.75 1.50
C GLU A 130 -5.24 34.15 1.38
N GLU A 131 -5.60 35.28 1.97
CA GLU A 131 -6.97 35.78 1.95
C GLU A 131 -7.48 35.96 0.51
N GLY A 132 -8.61 35.32 0.18
CA GLY A 132 -9.19 35.31 -1.17
C GLY A 132 -8.55 34.32 -2.15
N LYS A 133 -7.50 33.60 -1.76
CA LYS A 133 -6.93 32.49 -2.55
C LYS A 133 -7.41 31.15 -1.99
N VAL A 134 -7.32 30.12 -2.82
CA VAL A 134 -7.64 28.75 -2.42
C VAL A 134 -6.42 27.85 -2.65
N ALA A 135 -6.19 26.91 -1.74
CA ALA A 135 -5.14 25.91 -1.90
C ALA A 135 -5.77 24.63 -2.47
N LEU A 136 -5.26 24.19 -3.61
CA LEU A 136 -5.76 22.99 -4.29
C LEU A 136 -4.84 21.80 -3.99
N GLY A 137 -5.44 20.66 -3.70
CA GLY A 137 -4.74 19.40 -3.48
C GLY A 137 -5.50 18.21 -4.01
N SER A 138 -4.83 17.06 -4.03
CA SER A 138 -5.44 15.79 -4.40
C SER A 138 -4.88 14.66 -3.56
N THR A 139 -5.67 13.62 -3.36
CA THR A 139 -5.22 12.40 -2.68
C THR A 139 -5.94 11.18 -3.24
N ALA A 140 -5.26 10.04 -3.18
CA ALA A 140 -5.85 8.74 -3.47
C ALA A 140 -6.40 8.13 -2.17
N LEU A 141 -7.60 7.57 -2.25
CA LEU A 141 -8.21 6.80 -1.17
C LEU A 141 -7.77 5.33 -1.23
N ALA A 142 -7.91 4.63 -0.10
CA ALA A 142 -7.53 3.21 0.01
C ALA A 142 -8.36 2.29 -0.90
N ASN A 143 -9.57 2.71 -1.31
CA ASN A 143 -10.42 2.00 -2.24
C ASN A 143 -10.04 2.24 -3.73
N GLY A 144 -9.04 3.07 -4.01
CA GLY A 144 -8.60 3.41 -5.35
C GLY A 144 -9.20 4.71 -5.91
N ASP A 145 -10.17 5.30 -5.22
CA ASP A 145 -10.79 6.55 -5.67
C ASP A 145 -9.82 7.73 -5.57
N GLN A 146 -10.00 8.68 -6.47
CA GLN A 146 -9.22 9.91 -6.53
C GLN A 146 -10.05 11.08 -6.03
N VAL A 147 -9.54 11.83 -5.05
CA VAL A 147 -10.22 12.98 -4.47
C VAL A 147 -9.42 14.24 -4.76
N VAL A 148 -10.08 15.26 -5.33
CA VAL A 148 -9.56 16.62 -5.40
C VAL A 148 -10.23 17.46 -4.33
N LEU A 149 -9.42 18.19 -3.57
CA LEU A 149 -9.87 19.03 -2.47
C LEU A 149 -9.38 20.46 -2.67
N VAL A 150 -10.19 21.39 -2.20
CA VAL A 150 -9.86 22.81 -2.19
C VAL A 150 -10.03 23.33 -0.77
N VAL A 151 -8.94 23.87 -0.22
CA VAL A 151 -8.91 24.51 1.10
C VAL A 151 -9.09 26.00 0.87
N ALA A 152 -10.25 26.52 1.26
CA ALA A 152 -10.58 27.94 1.15
C ALA A 152 -10.06 28.76 2.35
N ARG A 153 -10.06 28.18 3.55
CA ARG A 153 -9.65 28.88 4.78
C ARG A 153 -9.06 27.91 5.78
N VAL A 154 -7.97 28.33 6.42
CA VAL A 154 -7.36 27.64 7.57
C VAL A 154 -7.55 28.52 8.79
N VAL A 155 -8.09 27.96 9.86
CA VAL A 155 -8.21 28.63 11.16
C VAL A 155 -7.13 28.05 12.08
N PRO A 156 -6.15 28.85 12.54
CA PRO A 156 -5.15 28.38 13.49
C PRO A 156 -5.83 27.99 14.80
N GLY A 157 -5.39 26.88 15.39
CA GLY A 157 -5.82 26.49 16.73
C GLY A 157 -5.42 27.57 17.74
N GLN A 158 -6.37 27.97 18.59
CA GLN A 158 -6.11 28.94 19.65
C GLN A 158 -5.42 28.23 20.81
N LYS A 159 -4.16 28.61 21.09
CA LYS A 159 -3.37 28.02 22.18
C LYS A 159 -3.99 28.30 23.55
N ASP A 160 -4.70 29.41 23.67
CA ASP A 160 -5.30 29.88 24.92
C ASP A 160 -6.65 29.21 25.23
N ALA A 161 -7.21 28.47 24.27
CA ALA A 161 -8.42 27.67 24.46
C ALA A 161 -8.13 26.26 25.02
N LEU A 162 -6.85 25.89 25.12
CA LEU A 162 -6.41 24.60 25.68
C LEU A 162 -6.13 24.78 27.18
N SER A 163 -6.58 23.82 27.99
CA SER A 163 -6.17 23.76 29.40
C SER A 163 -4.66 23.53 29.53
N GLU A 164 -4.08 23.88 30.68
CA GLU A 164 -2.64 23.67 30.92
C GLU A 164 -2.25 22.19 30.81
N ASP A 165 -3.14 21.28 31.23
CA ASP A 165 -2.92 19.83 31.15
C ASP A 165 -2.93 19.33 29.69
N GLU A 166 -3.89 19.78 28.88
CA GLU A 166 -3.93 19.44 27.44
C GLU A 166 -2.70 19.99 26.71
N ARG A 167 -2.27 21.21 27.06
CA ARG A 167 -1.06 21.80 26.50
C ARG A 167 0.17 20.98 26.86
N LYS A 168 0.28 20.53 28.11
CA LYS A 168 1.42 19.71 28.58
C LYS A 168 1.45 18.35 27.89
N ALA A 169 0.29 17.69 27.75
CA ALA A 169 0.17 16.43 27.03
C ALA A 169 0.55 16.59 25.55
N LEU A 170 0.05 17.65 24.89
CA LEU A 170 0.36 17.93 23.49
C LEU A 170 1.86 18.19 23.27
N VAL A 171 2.49 18.95 24.17
CA VAL A 171 3.94 19.21 24.13
C VAL A 171 4.75 17.92 24.30
N GLN A 172 4.36 17.05 25.23
CA GLN A 172 5.02 15.74 25.42
C GLN A 172 4.89 14.87 24.16
N GLN A 173 3.70 14.79 23.57
CA GLN A 173 3.46 14.02 22.35
C GLN A 173 4.28 14.56 21.17
N LEU A 174 4.29 15.88 20.96
CA LEU A 174 5.09 16.53 19.91
C LEU A 174 6.59 16.29 20.10
N THR A 175 7.06 16.37 21.34
CA THR A 175 8.48 16.14 21.68
C THR A 175 8.90 14.71 21.36
N GLN A 176 8.07 13.72 21.70
CA GLN A 176 8.33 12.32 21.36
C GLN A 176 8.33 12.08 19.85
N GLN A 177 7.36 12.66 19.12
CA GLN A 177 7.26 12.49 17.67
C GLN A 177 8.42 13.15 16.91
N ILE A 178 8.82 14.35 17.32
CA ILE A 178 9.97 15.05 16.73
C ILE A 178 11.26 14.30 17.07
N GLY A 179 11.43 13.88 18.33
CA GLY A 179 12.61 13.14 18.78
C GLY A 179 12.81 11.82 18.04
N SER A 180 11.75 11.03 17.84
CA SER A 180 11.82 9.77 17.08
C SER A 180 12.12 9.99 15.60
N GLY A 181 11.53 11.02 14.97
CA GLY A 181 11.83 11.40 13.59
C GLY A 181 13.28 11.85 13.39
N GLN A 182 13.81 12.68 14.30
CA GLN A 182 15.20 13.11 14.28
C GLN A 182 16.17 11.94 14.48
N PHE A 183 15.87 11.02 15.41
CA PHE A 183 16.68 9.82 15.63
C PHE A 183 16.68 8.90 14.40
N ALA A 184 15.52 8.67 13.77
CA ALA A 184 15.42 7.88 12.55
C ALA A 184 16.23 8.51 11.39
N GLY A 185 16.12 9.83 11.21
CA GLY A 185 16.91 10.54 10.20
C GLY A 185 18.42 10.51 10.47
N LEU A 186 18.83 10.60 11.74
CA LEU A 186 20.22 10.43 12.13
C LEU A 186 20.71 9.00 11.82
N LEU A 187 19.94 7.98 12.20
CA LEU A 187 20.28 6.57 11.94
C LEU A 187 20.41 6.29 10.45
N ASP A 188 19.50 6.81 9.63
CA ASP A 188 19.57 6.72 8.18
C ASP A 188 20.85 7.39 7.63
N SER A 189 21.14 8.61 8.09
CA SER A 189 22.36 9.32 7.68
C SER A 189 23.66 8.59 8.08
N VAL A 190 23.68 7.92 9.23
CA VAL A 190 24.81 7.11 9.70
C VAL A 190 24.93 5.84 8.86
N ARG A 191 23.82 5.18 8.52
CA ARG A 191 23.81 4.01 7.62
C ARG A 191 24.32 4.33 6.23
N VAL A 192 23.91 5.47 5.65
CA VAL A 192 24.40 5.91 4.33
C VAL A 192 25.89 6.24 4.36
N LYS A 193 26.39 6.84 5.45
CA LYS A 193 27.80 7.22 5.60
C LYS A 193 28.71 6.07 6.03
N THR A 194 28.15 4.97 6.52
CA THR A 194 28.91 3.81 6.99
C THR A 194 28.86 2.72 5.93
N LYS A 195 30.03 2.23 5.49
CA LYS A 195 30.12 1.13 4.54
C LYS A 195 29.69 -0.18 5.23
N VAL A 196 28.39 -0.47 5.24
CA VAL A 196 27.84 -1.73 5.75
C VAL A 196 27.84 -2.75 4.61
N VAL A 197 28.63 -3.81 4.74
CA VAL A 197 28.61 -4.96 3.82
C VAL A 197 27.62 -5.97 4.37
N MET A 198 26.47 -6.12 3.71
CA MET A 198 25.47 -7.13 4.04
C MET A 198 25.78 -8.41 3.24
N TYR A 199 26.09 -9.52 3.94
CA TYR A 199 26.23 -10.84 3.32
C TYR A 199 24.88 -11.56 3.41
N SER A 200 24.06 -11.44 2.36
CA SER A 200 22.72 -12.05 2.29
C SER A 200 22.72 -13.57 2.04
N ASP A 201 23.88 -14.17 1.73
CA ASP A 201 23.99 -15.60 1.38
C ASP A 201 24.16 -16.53 2.61
N ARG A 202 23.84 -16.07 3.82
CA ARG A 202 23.94 -16.87 5.07
C ARG A 202 22.66 -16.84 5.93
N LEU A 203 21.52 -16.51 5.34
CA LEU A 203 20.21 -16.61 5.98
C LEU A 203 19.37 -17.71 5.34
#